data_AF-A0A9P4TSB6-F1
#
_entry.id   AF-A0A9P4TSB6-F1
#
_cell.length_a   1.000
_cell.length_b   1.000
_cell.length_c   1.000
_cell.angle_alpha   90.00
_cell.angle_beta   90.00
_cell.angle_gamma   90.00
#
_symmetry.space_group_name_H-M   'P 1'
#
loop_
_entity.id
_entity.type
_entity.pdbx_description
1 polymer ?
#
loop_
_entity_poly.entity_id
_entity_poly.type
_entity_poly.pdbx_seq_one_letter_code
_entity_poly.pdbx_strand_id
1 'polypeptide(L)'
;MISIVMKVAATTLHLATNVIVFQNSPSPTLQTLTNNINSSGHFSFQITEKSICVNRAFSSHSDTTRLMLIPPTAFELSNKFLSDLEEITASTWTLRQVDVVLSNALGVHLSAFISNVYNLTYEIGNRNEEGYGLDIKERLISIRGSRARGMWWALRKLLQQL
;
A
#
# COMPACT_ATOMS: atom_id res chain seq x y z
N MET A 1 -0.79 44.86 1.68
CA MET A 1 -0.91 43.47 2.15
C MET A 1 -1.66 42.68 1.10
N ILE A 2 -0.98 41.80 0.37
CA ILE A 2 -1.61 40.94 -0.64
C ILE A 2 -1.84 39.59 0.04
N SER A 3 -3.10 39.27 0.33
CA SER A 3 -3.50 37.95 0.83
C SER A 3 -3.52 36.97 -0.34
N ILE A 4 -2.56 36.06 -0.38
CA ILE A 4 -2.57 34.93 -1.31
C ILE A 4 -3.54 33.89 -0.73
N VAL A 5 -4.78 33.89 -1.22
CA VAL A 5 -5.72 32.80 -0.96
C VAL A 5 -5.27 31.62 -1.82
N MET A 6 -4.59 30.66 -1.19
CA MET A 6 -4.20 29.41 -1.80
C MET A 6 -5.47 28.59 -2.08
N LYS A 7 -5.94 28.62 -3.33
CA LYS A 7 -7.01 27.74 -3.81
C LYS A 7 -6.54 26.30 -3.66
N VAL A 8 -7.20 25.52 -2.80
CA VAL A 8 -7.05 24.07 -2.76
C VAL A 8 -7.56 23.52 -4.09
N ALA A 9 -6.65 23.12 -4.96
CA ALA A 9 -6.98 22.49 -6.23
C ALA A 9 -7.55 21.08 -5.96
N ALA A 10 -8.62 20.75 -6.68
CA ALA A 10 -9.24 19.44 -6.63
C ALA A 10 -8.40 18.43 -7.40
N THR A 11 -7.46 17.76 -6.73
CA THR A 11 -6.58 16.78 -7.37
C THR A 11 -7.25 15.40 -7.40
N THR A 12 -7.95 15.11 -8.49
CA THR A 12 -8.32 13.73 -8.86
C THR A 12 -7.10 13.08 -9.50
N LEU A 13 -6.60 12.00 -8.91
CA LEU A 13 -5.44 11.30 -9.43
C LEU A 13 -5.89 10.03 -10.16
N HIS A 14 -5.47 9.92 -11.43
CA HIS A 14 -5.78 8.77 -12.29
C HIS A 14 -4.77 7.64 -12.05
N LEU A 15 -4.94 6.91 -10.94
CA LEU A 15 -4.17 5.69 -10.66
C LEU A 15 -4.78 4.53 -11.47
N ALA A 16 -4.00 3.84 -12.31
CA ALA A 16 -4.51 2.70 -13.05
C ALA A 16 -4.19 1.36 -12.36
N THR A 17 -5.26 0.57 -12.16
CA THR A 17 -5.32 -0.90 -12.08
C THR A 17 -4.83 -1.64 -10.84
N ASN A 18 -5.52 -2.75 -10.55
CA ASN A 18 -5.09 -3.83 -9.67
C ASN A 18 -3.73 -4.37 -10.09
N VAL A 19 -2.68 -4.07 -9.32
CA VAL A 19 -1.34 -4.59 -9.56
C VAL A 19 -1.01 -5.62 -8.49
N ILE A 20 -0.93 -6.89 -8.88
CA ILE A 20 -0.29 -7.92 -8.06
C ILE A 20 1.12 -8.12 -8.64
N VAL A 21 2.14 -7.76 -7.86
CA VAL A 21 3.55 -7.90 -8.26
C VAL A 21 4.19 -9.03 -7.47
N PHE A 22 4.83 -9.92 -8.22
CA PHE A 22 5.70 -10.96 -7.70
C PHE A 22 7.13 -10.63 -8.14
N GLN A 23 8.06 -10.62 -7.20
CA GLN A 23 9.47 -10.34 -7.50
C GLN A 23 10.29 -11.64 -7.33
N ASN A 24 11.05 -12.00 -8.37
CA ASN A 24 11.85 -13.23 -8.43
C ASN A 24 13.37 -13.00 -8.50
N SER A 25 13.91 -11.81 -8.21
CA SER A 25 15.37 -11.55 -8.26
C SER A 25 15.81 -10.25 -7.56
N PRO A 26 17.10 -10.09 -7.20
CA PRO A 26 17.64 -8.93 -6.46
C PRO A 26 17.63 -7.61 -7.24
N SER A 27 17.16 -7.62 -8.48
CA SER A 27 16.88 -6.43 -9.29
C SER A 27 15.41 -6.47 -9.70
N PRO A 28 14.64 -5.37 -9.56
CA PRO A 28 13.20 -5.39 -9.75
C PRO A 28 12.85 -5.54 -11.24
N THR A 29 12.68 -6.76 -11.70
CA THR A 29 11.94 -7.04 -12.94
C THR A 29 10.46 -7.12 -12.58
N LEU A 30 9.68 -6.18 -13.11
CA LEU A 30 8.24 -6.08 -12.92
C LEU A 30 7.56 -7.28 -13.59
N GLN A 31 7.13 -8.27 -12.81
CA GLN A 31 6.15 -9.26 -13.28
C GLN A 31 4.77 -8.82 -12.78
N THR A 32 4.04 -8.12 -13.65
CA THR A 32 2.65 -7.75 -13.41
C THR A 32 1.76 -8.95 -13.75
N LEU A 33 1.12 -9.55 -12.76
CA LEU A 33 0.00 -10.45 -13.02
C LEU A 33 -1.28 -9.61 -13.08
N THR A 34 -1.63 -9.16 -14.28
CA THR A 34 -2.95 -8.59 -14.57
C THR A 34 -3.96 -9.73 -14.62
N ASN A 35 -4.68 -9.96 -13.52
CA ASN A 35 -5.96 -10.65 -13.64
C ASN A 35 -6.86 -9.74 -14.50
N ASN A 36 -7.33 -10.25 -15.63
CA ASN A 36 -8.22 -9.59 -16.61
C ASN A 36 -9.57 -9.20 -15.98
N ILE A 37 -9.56 -8.25 -15.07
CA ILE A 37 -10.74 -7.63 -14.47
C ILE A 37 -10.68 -6.18 -14.94
N ASN A 38 -11.58 -5.82 -15.85
CA ASN A 38 -11.73 -4.47 -16.44
C ASN A 38 -12.14 -3.43 -15.38
N SER A 39 -11.29 -3.16 -14.39
CA SER A 39 -11.53 -2.14 -13.38
C SER A 39 -10.41 -1.11 -13.42
N SER A 40 -10.58 -0.10 -14.27
CA SER A 40 -9.90 1.18 -14.16
C SER A 40 -10.48 1.92 -12.94
N GLY A 41 -9.98 1.63 -11.74
CA GLY A 41 -10.37 2.37 -10.55
C GLY A 41 -9.50 3.60 -10.37
N HIS A 42 -10.05 4.81 -10.48
CA HIS A 42 -9.37 6.04 -10.02
C HIS A 42 -9.36 6.09 -8.50
N PHE A 43 -8.49 6.89 -7.87
CA PHE A 43 -8.59 7.20 -6.43
C PHE A 43 -8.77 8.69 -6.25
N SER A 44 -9.76 9.09 -5.44
CA SER A 44 -10.00 10.50 -5.16
C SER A 44 -9.66 10.85 -3.72
N PHE A 45 -8.58 11.61 -3.57
CA PHE A 45 -8.13 12.18 -2.30
C PHE A 45 -9.15 13.12 -1.66
N GLN A 46 -10.09 13.66 -2.43
CA GLN A 46 -11.07 14.62 -1.94
C GLN A 46 -12.22 13.98 -1.16
N ILE A 47 -12.71 12.83 -1.64
CA ILE A 47 -13.92 12.16 -1.11
C ILE A 47 -13.58 10.94 -0.25
N THR A 48 -12.29 10.67 -0.09
CA THR A 48 -11.77 9.56 0.72
C THR A 48 -11.50 10.00 2.15
N GLU A 49 -11.69 9.09 3.09
CA GLU A 49 -11.24 9.27 4.46
C GLU A 49 -9.71 9.34 4.51
N LYS A 50 -9.16 10.41 5.09
CA LYS A 50 -7.71 10.61 5.26
C LYS A 50 -7.15 9.76 6.39
N SER A 51 -7.28 8.45 6.24
CA SER A 51 -6.86 7.48 7.22
C SER A 51 -6.06 6.35 6.58
N ILE A 52 -5.04 5.90 7.32
CA ILE A 52 -4.24 4.73 7.03
C ILE A 52 -4.54 3.73 8.15
N CYS A 53 -5.09 2.58 7.78
CA CYS A 53 -5.41 1.50 8.68
C CYS A 53 -4.40 0.36 8.47
N VAL A 54 -3.73 -0.08 9.52
CA VAL A 54 -2.85 -1.25 9.49
C VAL A 54 -3.53 -2.38 10.25
N ASN A 55 -3.63 -3.55 9.65
CA ASN A 55 -4.10 -4.73 10.37
C ASN A 55 -3.18 -5.03 11.57
N ARG A 56 -3.74 -5.15 12.78
CA ARG A 56 -2.98 -5.33 14.02
C ARG A 56 -2.16 -6.62 14.03
N ALA A 57 -2.68 -7.71 13.46
CA ALA A 57 -1.91 -8.94 13.37
C ALA A 57 -0.69 -8.78 12.46
N PHE A 58 -0.80 -7.94 11.41
CA PHE A 58 0.31 -7.65 10.50
C PHE A 58 1.26 -6.56 11.02
N SER A 59 0.81 -5.65 11.87
CA SER A 59 1.56 -4.43 12.24
C SER A 59 2.92 -4.69 12.87
N SER A 60 3.07 -5.78 13.63
CA SER A 60 4.33 -6.18 14.27
C SER A 60 5.22 -7.06 13.39
N HIS A 61 4.78 -7.44 12.19
CA HIS A 61 5.60 -8.24 11.29
C HIS A 61 6.76 -7.39 10.77
N SER A 62 7.98 -7.87 11.00
CA SER A 62 9.20 -7.36 10.39
C SER A 62 9.72 -8.32 9.33
N ASP A 63 10.66 -7.83 8.55
CA ASP A 63 11.36 -8.59 7.53
C ASP A 63 12.56 -9.34 8.12
N THR A 64 12.43 -10.64 8.37
CA THR A 64 13.44 -11.42 9.09
C THR A 64 14.60 -11.92 8.22
N THR A 65 14.57 -11.73 6.90
CA THR A 65 15.67 -12.21 6.04
C THR A 65 16.82 -11.22 5.97
N ARG A 66 17.63 -11.21 7.04
CA ARG A 66 19.08 -10.93 7.14
C ARG A 66 19.75 -9.77 6.35
N LEU A 67 19.02 -8.88 5.65
CA LEU A 67 19.61 -7.74 4.94
C LEU A 67 19.73 -6.49 5.81
N MET A 68 19.04 -6.44 6.96
CA MET A 68 19.15 -5.35 7.94
C MET A 68 19.30 -5.92 9.35
N LEU A 69 20.16 -5.28 10.14
CA LEU A 69 20.43 -5.65 11.54
C LEU A 69 19.16 -5.48 12.42
N ILE A 70 18.31 -4.51 12.07
CA ILE A 70 17.01 -4.25 12.71
C ILE A 70 16.01 -3.89 11.60
N PRO A 71 15.30 -4.89 11.05
CA PRO A 71 14.35 -4.65 9.98
C PRO A 71 13.09 -3.94 10.52
N PRO A 72 12.60 -2.90 9.83
CA PRO A 72 11.41 -2.19 10.29
C PRO A 72 10.19 -3.10 10.22
N THR A 73 9.28 -2.89 11.16
CA THR A 73 7.95 -3.48 11.19
C THR A 73 7.05 -2.86 10.13
N ALA A 74 5.98 -3.57 9.77
CA ALA A 74 4.94 -3.02 8.91
C ALA A 74 4.36 -1.71 9.46
N PHE A 75 4.24 -1.56 10.78
CA PHE A 75 3.76 -0.32 11.40
C PHE A 75 4.73 0.84 11.22
N GLU A 76 6.03 0.64 11.43
CA GLU A 76 7.05 1.68 11.23
C GLU A 76 7.11 2.14 9.77
N LEU A 77 7.01 1.19 8.83
CA LEU A 77 6.89 1.51 7.40
C LEU A 77 5.63 2.33 7.10
N SER A 78 4.51 2.00 7.73
CA SER A 78 3.25 2.74 7.60
C SER A 78 3.36 4.15 8.17
N ASN A 79 4.09 4.33 9.27
CA ASN A 79 4.34 5.63 9.87
C ASN A 79 5.23 6.50 8.98
N LYS A 80 6.24 5.92 8.32
CA LYS A 80 7.04 6.67 7.34
C LYS A 80 6.19 7.07 6.12
N PHE A 81 5.39 6.14 5.61
CA PHE A 81 4.47 6.42 4.51
C PHE A 81 3.45 7.51 4.86
N LEU A 82 2.94 7.55 6.10
CA LEU A 82 2.10 8.65 6.58
C LEU A 82 2.78 10.00 6.35
N SER A 83 4.02 10.16 6.83
CA SER A 83 4.77 11.42 6.65
C SER A 83 4.96 11.79 5.18
N ASP A 84 5.37 10.82 4.35
CA ASP A 84 5.57 11.03 2.91
C ASP A 84 4.25 11.43 2.22
N LEU A 85 3.13 10.82 2.63
CA LEU A 85 1.80 11.10 2.07
C LEU A 85 1.29 12.49 2.50
N GLU A 86 1.49 12.88 3.75
CA GLU A 86 1.12 14.22 4.24
C GLU A 86 1.91 15.31 3.51
N GLU A 87 3.20 15.08 3.26
CA GLU A 87 4.06 15.98 2.49
C GLU A 87 3.55 16.16 1.05
N ILE A 88 3.28 15.06 0.34
CA ILE A 88 2.83 15.10 -1.06
C ILE A 88 1.41 15.68 -1.19
N THR A 89 0.51 15.31 -0.28
CA THR A 89 -0.91 15.69 -0.38
C THR A 89 -1.25 17.02 0.30
N ALA A 90 -0.28 17.63 1.00
CA ALA A 90 -0.48 18.83 1.82
C ALA A 90 -1.72 18.73 2.72
N SER A 91 -2.01 17.54 3.24
CA SER A 91 -3.19 17.21 4.02
C SER A 91 -2.79 16.41 5.24
N THR A 92 -3.51 16.59 6.34
CA THR A 92 -3.33 15.77 7.55
C THR A 92 -4.02 14.42 7.38
N TRP A 93 -3.31 13.36 7.75
CA TRP A 93 -3.79 11.98 7.73
C TRP A 93 -3.64 11.35 9.11
N THR A 94 -4.41 10.29 9.38
CA THR A 94 -4.30 9.54 10.65
C THR A 94 -3.86 8.12 10.40
N LEU A 95 -2.92 7.60 11.19
CA LEU A 95 -2.52 6.20 11.18
C LEU A 95 -3.11 5.47 12.39
N ARG A 96 -3.77 4.32 12.15
CA ARG A 96 -4.37 3.49 13.20
C ARG A 96 -4.18 2.00 12.96
N GLN A 97 -4.05 1.24 14.04
CA GLN A 97 -4.10 -0.22 14.00
C GLN A 97 -5.55 -0.69 14.16
N VAL A 98 -5.98 -1.64 13.32
CA VAL A 98 -7.33 -2.21 13.33
C VAL A 98 -7.26 -3.73 13.32
N ASP A 99 -8.18 -4.41 14.00
CA ASP A 99 -8.19 -5.88 14.04
C ASP A 99 -8.77 -6.48 12.76
N VAL A 100 -9.77 -5.83 12.17
CA VAL A 100 -10.46 -6.26 10.96
C VAL A 100 -10.67 -5.07 10.02
N VAL A 101 -10.46 -5.29 8.72
CA VAL A 101 -10.85 -4.35 7.67
C VAL A 101 -12.31 -4.62 7.30
N LEU A 102 -13.18 -3.63 7.51
CA LEU A 102 -14.60 -3.75 7.18
C LEU A 102 -14.83 -3.70 5.66
N SER A 103 -15.91 -4.32 5.18
CA SER A 103 -16.24 -4.38 3.74
C SER A 103 -16.55 -3.01 3.12
N ASN A 104 -16.98 -2.04 3.92
CA ASN A 104 -17.25 -0.65 3.54
C ASN A 104 -16.11 0.31 3.92
N ALA A 105 -14.90 -0.23 4.09
CA ALA A 105 -13.70 0.54 4.41
C ALA A 105 -13.42 1.66 3.38
N LEU A 106 -12.96 2.80 3.88
CA LEU A 106 -12.45 3.93 3.11
C LEU A 106 -11.00 4.23 3.52
N GLY A 107 -10.25 4.95 2.67
CA GLY A 107 -8.88 5.35 2.97
C GLY A 107 -7.85 4.35 2.45
N VAL A 108 -6.73 4.25 3.14
CA VAL A 108 -5.63 3.33 2.81
C VAL A 108 -5.61 2.20 3.83
N HIS A 109 -5.62 0.95 3.37
CA HIS A 109 -5.70 -0.25 4.20
C HIS A 109 -4.52 -1.15 3.93
N LEU A 110 -3.75 -1.45 4.97
CA LEU A 110 -2.50 -2.19 4.94
C LEU A 110 -2.68 -3.51 5.67
N SER A 111 -2.43 -4.62 4.99
CA SER A 111 -2.64 -5.97 5.53
C SER A 111 -1.63 -6.98 5.02
N ALA A 112 -1.59 -8.15 5.65
CA ALA A 112 -0.86 -9.30 5.13
C ALA A 112 -1.60 -9.89 3.93
N PHE A 113 -0.88 -10.53 3.01
CA PHE A 113 -1.52 -11.49 2.11
C PHE A 113 -2.07 -12.68 2.89
N ILE A 114 -3.37 -12.93 2.77
CA ILE A 114 -4.00 -14.14 3.30
C ILE A 114 -3.88 -15.24 2.24
N SER A 115 -3.12 -16.29 2.55
CA SER A 115 -2.67 -17.34 1.61
C SER A 115 -3.77 -18.28 1.10
N ASN A 116 -5.03 -18.10 1.49
CA ASN A 116 -6.12 -18.98 1.05
C ASN A 116 -6.76 -18.56 -0.28
N VAL A 117 -6.45 -17.36 -0.80
CA VAL A 117 -7.00 -16.85 -2.08
C VAL A 117 -5.95 -16.82 -3.19
N TYR A 118 -4.65 -16.74 -2.85
CA TYR A 118 -3.57 -16.65 -3.82
C TYR A 118 -2.40 -17.53 -3.35
N ASN A 119 -2.05 -18.56 -4.14
CA ASN A 119 -0.84 -19.35 -3.94
C ASN A 119 0.38 -18.47 -4.25
N LEU A 120 0.84 -17.69 -3.27
CA LEU A 120 2.06 -16.87 -3.38
C LEU A 120 3.31 -17.68 -3.01
N THR A 121 3.43 -18.85 -3.62
CA THR A 121 4.61 -19.71 -3.52
C THR A 121 5.53 -19.41 -4.70
N TYR A 122 6.83 -19.29 -4.45
CA TYR A 122 7.83 -19.39 -5.52
C TYR A 122 7.61 -20.68 -6.32
N GLU A 123 8.15 -20.76 -7.55
CA GLU A 123 8.23 -22.02 -8.33
C GLU A 123 8.89 -23.17 -7.52
N ILE A 124 9.58 -22.85 -6.42
CA ILE A 124 10.25 -23.79 -5.50
C ILE A 124 9.63 -23.74 -4.08
N GLY A 125 8.33 -23.50 -3.93
CA GLY A 125 7.60 -23.77 -2.68
C GLY A 125 7.88 -22.87 -1.46
N ASN A 126 8.75 -21.87 -1.57
CA ASN A 126 9.00 -20.89 -0.49
C ASN A 126 8.05 -19.68 -0.60
N ARG A 127 7.69 -19.06 0.54
CA ARG A 127 6.90 -17.80 0.55
C ARG A 127 7.75 -16.64 0.02
N ASN A 128 7.22 -15.86 -0.91
CA ASN A 128 7.89 -14.66 -1.40
C ASN A 128 7.82 -13.52 -0.37
N GLU A 129 8.94 -13.05 0.16
CA GLU A 129 8.89 -11.97 1.17
C GLU A 129 8.64 -10.59 0.57
N GLU A 130 8.92 -10.46 -0.73
CA GLU A 130 8.81 -9.24 -1.53
C GLU A 130 7.47 -9.11 -2.26
N GLY A 131 6.65 -10.15 -2.27
CA GLY A 131 5.36 -10.12 -2.93
C GLY A 131 4.44 -9.05 -2.35
N TYR A 132 3.74 -8.31 -3.21
CA TYR A 132 2.71 -7.39 -2.78
C TYR A 132 1.54 -7.28 -3.76
N GLY A 133 0.39 -6.91 -3.23
CA GLY A 133 -0.83 -6.60 -3.95
C GLY A 133 -1.25 -5.16 -3.69
N LEU A 134 -1.64 -4.46 -4.74
CA LEU A 134 -2.14 -3.10 -4.72
C LEU A 134 -3.46 -3.08 -5.50
N ASP A 135 -4.57 -2.89 -4.78
CA ASP A 135 -5.92 -2.73 -5.32
C ASP A 135 -6.38 -1.30 -5.04
N ILE A 136 -6.72 -0.57 -6.10
CA ILE A 136 -7.05 0.85 -6.04
C ILE A 136 -8.49 1.02 -6.56
N LYS A 137 -9.32 1.60 -5.72
CA LYS A 137 -10.73 1.95 -6.00
C LYS A 137 -10.95 3.43 -5.68
N GLU A 138 -12.09 3.96 -6.11
CA GLU A 138 -12.44 5.39 -5.96
C GLU A 138 -12.16 5.98 -4.57
N ARG A 139 -12.44 5.19 -3.52
CA ARG A 139 -12.35 5.65 -2.12
C ARG A 139 -11.55 4.75 -1.19
N LEU A 140 -10.90 3.73 -1.75
CA LEU A 140 -10.20 2.70 -1.00
C LEU A 140 -8.95 2.26 -1.76
N ILE A 141 -7.80 2.34 -1.09
CA ILE A 141 -6.57 1.67 -1.52
C ILE A 141 -6.33 0.51 -0.57
N SER A 142 -6.24 -0.69 -1.10
CA SER A 142 -5.89 -1.90 -0.37
C SER A 142 -4.50 -2.36 -0.76
N ILE A 143 -3.59 -2.35 0.22
CA ILE A 143 -2.23 -2.84 0.08
C ILE A 143 -2.06 -4.11 0.89
N ARG A 144 -1.52 -5.14 0.25
CA ARG A 144 -1.27 -6.46 0.83
C ARG A 144 0.20 -6.77 0.66
N GLY A 145 0.94 -6.92 1.75
CA GLY A 145 2.34 -7.35 1.72
C GLY A 145 2.44 -8.82 2.11
N SER A 146 3.27 -9.60 1.42
CA SER A 146 3.60 -10.96 1.89
C SER A 146 4.34 -10.91 3.22
N ARG A 147 5.18 -9.88 3.41
CA ARG A 147 5.81 -9.45 4.67
C ARG A 147 6.00 -7.93 4.65
N ALA A 148 6.69 -7.39 5.66
CA ALA A 148 7.08 -5.99 5.73
C ALA A 148 7.83 -5.51 4.47
N ARG A 149 8.69 -6.35 3.87
CA ARG A 149 9.43 -6.02 2.64
C ARG A 149 8.50 -5.82 1.44
N GLY A 150 7.58 -6.75 1.20
CA GLY A 150 6.54 -6.58 0.17
C GLY A 150 5.70 -5.32 0.39
N MET A 151 5.29 -5.05 1.64
CA MET A 151 4.55 -3.83 2.00
C MET A 151 5.35 -2.57 1.63
N TRP A 152 6.65 -2.51 1.95
CA TRP A 152 7.50 -1.38 1.60
C TRP A 152 7.59 -1.12 0.09
N TRP A 153 7.69 -2.17 -0.73
CA TRP A 153 7.66 -2.03 -2.18
C TRP A 153 6.34 -1.44 -2.66
N ALA A 154 5.22 -1.93 -2.13
CA ALA A 154 3.90 -1.47 -2.49
C ALA A 154 3.66 0.01 -2.12
N LEU A 155 4.05 0.41 -0.91
CA LEU A 155 3.92 1.80 -0.45
C LEU A 155 4.68 2.77 -1.37
N ARG A 156 5.92 2.41 -1.76
CA ARG A 156 6.70 3.24 -2.69
C ARG A 156 6.12 3.25 -4.09
N LYS A 157 5.54 2.14 -4.56
CA LYS A 157 4.82 2.14 -5.84
C LYS A 157 3.61 3.04 -5.82
N LEU A 158 2.84 3.03 -4.75
CA LEU A 158 1.73 3.97 -4.60
C LEU A 158 2.23 5.41 -4.66
N LEU A 159 3.25 5.77 -3.85
CA LEU A 159 3.86 7.11 -3.87
C LEU A 159 4.37 7.52 -5.27
N GLN A 160 4.95 6.59 -6.03
CA GLN A 160 5.41 6.86 -7.40
C GLN A 160 4.28 7.16 -8.40
N GLN A 161 3.06 6.77 -8.08
CA GLN A 161 1.90 7.02 -8.92
C GLN A 161 1.10 8.25 -8.47
N LEU A 162 1.42 8.83 -7.29
CA LEU A 162 0.85 10.09 -6.76
C LEU A 162 1.45 11.32 -7.43
#